data_AF-A0A3C2AHA3-F1
#
_entry.id   AF-A0A3C2AHA3-F1
#
_cell.length_a   1.000
_cell.length_b   1.000
_cell.length_c   1.000
_cell.angle_alpha   90.00
_cell.angle_beta   90.00
_cell.angle_gamma   90.00
#
_symmetry.space_group_name_H-M   'P 1'
#
loop_
_entity.id
_entity.type
_entity.pdbx_description
1 polymer ?
#
loop_
_entity_poly.entity_id
_entity_poly.type
_entity_poly.pdbx_seq_one_letter_code
_entity_poly.pdbx_strand_id
1 'polypeptide(L)'
;LANLSVKDRVEDIPKLFFVNWGKAVVKAFSTDGWAWSAVSSLILALGGLLLFKFSNEEGMKRLTFYTGLLSLLWFGFSIYSAEKNFNHAVNDKHAVVFSATINAKSSPNEKGKDLFVIHEGLVVSVSDELNGWIRIKLSNGNVGWIPENTVVSI
;
A
#
# COMPACT_ATOMS: atom_id res chain seq x y z
N LEU A 1 22.64 -26.21 28.93
CA LEU A 1 23.06 -25.57 27.67
C LEU A 1 21.79 -25.22 26.90
N ALA A 2 21.24 -24.03 27.14
CA ALA A 2 20.02 -23.56 26.48
C ALA A 2 20.19 -22.07 26.18
N ASN A 3 19.62 -21.62 25.07
CA ASN A 3 19.55 -20.23 24.57
C ASN A 3 20.68 -19.78 23.64
N LEU A 4 20.57 -20.07 22.33
CA LEU A 4 21.02 -19.16 21.27
C LEU A 4 20.21 -19.29 19.95
N SER A 5 18.93 -19.66 19.99
CA SER A 5 18.04 -19.39 18.86
C SER A 5 17.53 -17.95 18.94
N VAL A 6 18.46 -16.99 18.83
CA VAL A 6 18.12 -15.59 18.56
C VAL A 6 17.70 -15.57 17.09
N LYS A 7 16.42 -15.87 16.85
CA LYS A 7 15.76 -15.66 15.57
C LYS A 7 15.78 -14.15 15.36
N ASP A 8 16.79 -13.69 14.64
CA ASP A 8 17.06 -12.28 14.36
C ASP A 8 15.81 -11.68 13.73
N ARG A 9 14.99 -11.04 14.56
CA ARG A 9 13.77 -10.38 14.11
C ARG A 9 14.26 -9.08 13.50
N VAL A 10 14.29 -9.05 12.18
CA VAL A 10 14.49 -7.82 11.41
C VAL A 10 13.50 -6.79 11.94
N GLU A 11 14.02 -5.80 12.68
CA GLU A 11 13.21 -4.73 13.25
C GLU A 11 12.56 -3.93 12.12
N ASP A 12 11.23 -3.84 12.16
CA ASP A 12 10.48 -3.00 11.24
C ASP A 12 10.93 -1.56 11.41
N ILE A 13 11.27 -0.88 10.31
CA ILE A 13 11.63 0.54 10.37
C ILE A 13 10.45 1.29 11.00
N PRO A 14 10.67 2.09 12.06
CA PRO A 14 9.64 2.95 12.61
C PRO A 14 9.22 3.94 11.53
N LYS A 15 8.08 3.66 10.88
CA LYS A 15 7.47 4.58 9.92
C LYS A 15 7.00 5.81 10.69
N LEU A 16 7.27 6.99 10.15
CA LEU A 16 6.81 8.26 10.73
C LEU A 16 5.30 8.21 11.00
N PHE A 17 4.87 8.81 12.11
CA PHE A 17 3.47 8.79 12.57
C PHE A 17 2.48 9.28 11.51
N PHE A 18 2.85 10.26 10.66
CA PHE A 18 2.02 10.72 9.54
C PHE A 18 1.83 9.67 8.43
N VAL A 19 2.84 8.83 8.19
CA VAL A 19 2.76 7.75 7.19
C VAL A 19 1.82 6.66 7.68
N ASN A 20 1.87 6.33 8.98
CA ASN A 20 0.95 5.38 9.59
C ASN A 20 -0.47 5.94 9.65
N TRP A 21 -0.66 7.22 9.95
CA TRP A 21 -1.96 7.88 9.92
C TRP A 21 -2.55 7.91 8.50
N GLY A 22 -1.77 8.30 7.49
CA GLY A 22 -2.21 8.28 6.10
C GLY A 22 -2.59 6.86 5.63
N LYS A 23 -1.78 5.86 5.99
CA LYS A 23 -2.10 4.43 5.73
C LYS A 23 -3.34 3.97 6.49
N ALA A 24 -3.55 4.43 7.72
CA ALA A 24 -4.73 4.12 8.52
C ALA A 24 -5.99 4.78 7.91
N VAL A 25 -5.92 6.02 7.43
CA VAL A 25 -7.02 6.67 6.71
C VAL A 25 -7.34 5.92 5.42
N VAL A 26 -6.32 5.49 4.68
CA VAL A 26 -6.49 4.74 3.44
C VAL A 26 -7.02 3.32 3.70
N LYS A 27 -6.65 2.66 4.82
CA LYS A 27 -7.16 1.34 5.22
C LYS A 27 -8.46 1.37 6.04
N ALA A 28 -8.85 2.52 6.59
CA ALA A 28 -10.06 2.65 7.42
C ALA A 28 -11.33 2.43 6.60
N PHE A 29 -11.28 2.69 5.29
CA PHE A 29 -12.35 2.38 4.35
C PHE A 29 -11.82 1.37 3.31
N SER A 30 -12.43 0.18 3.29
CA SER A 30 -12.17 -0.86 2.27
C SER A 30 -12.42 -0.31 0.85
N THR A 31 -11.86 -0.95 -0.18
CA THR A 31 -11.96 -0.57 -1.60
C THR A 31 -13.39 -0.18 -2.02
N ASP A 32 -14.40 -0.85 -1.46
CA ASP A 32 -15.82 -0.58 -1.75
C ASP A 32 -16.40 0.63 -1.00
N GLY A 33 -15.84 0.99 0.16
CA GLY A 33 -16.29 2.12 0.97
C GLY A 33 -15.99 3.48 0.34
N TRP A 34 -14.85 3.61 -0.35
CA TRP A 34 -14.53 4.81 -1.12
C TRP A 34 -15.46 4.98 -2.32
N ALA A 35 -15.81 3.90 -3.00
CA ALA A 35 -16.80 3.93 -4.07
C ALA A 35 -18.18 4.36 -3.55
N TRP A 36 -18.62 3.85 -2.39
CA TRP A 36 -19.87 4.27 -1.76
C TRP A 36 -19.86 5.73 -1.31
N SER A 37 -18.71 6.24 -0.84
CA SER A 37 -18.55 7.65 -0.48
C SER A 37 -18.68 8.57 -1.71
N ALA A 38 -18.12 8.15 -2.85
CA ALA A 38 -18.23 8.87 -4.12
C ALA A 38 -19.67 8.88 -4.64
N VAL A 39 -20.36 7.74 -4.59
CA VAL A 39 -21.79 7.63 -4.95
C VAL A 39 -22.65 8.50 -4.04
N SER A 40 -22.40 8.48 -2.73
CA SER A 40 -23.14 9.31 -1.76
C SER A 40 -22.91 10.80 -2.01
N SER A 41 -21.67 11.21 -2.33
CA SER A 41 -21.33 12.59 -2.69
C SER A 41 -22.03 13.04 -3.97
N LEU A 42 -22.12 12.15 -4.98
CA LEU A 42 -22.82 12.43 -6.23
C LEU A 42 -24.33 12.59 -6.01
N ILE A 43 -24.94 11.73 -5.18
CA ILE A 43 -26.37 11.81 -4.83
C ILE A 43 -26.66 13.12 -4.07
N LEU A 44 -25.79 13.51 -3.13
CA LEU A 44 -25.90 14.79 -2.42
C LEU A 44 -25.74 15.99 -3.36
N ALA A 45 -24.80 15.93 -4.31
CA ALA A 45 -24.60 17.00 -5.30
C ALA A 45 -25.81 17.14 -6.23
N LEU A 46 -26.37 16.04 -6.71
CA LEU A 46 -27.57 16.03 -7.55
C LEU A 46 -28.81 16.50 -6.76
N GLY A 47 -28.98 16.04 -5.52
CA GLY A 47 -30.03 16.50 -4.62
C GLY A 47 -29.92 18.00 -4.35
N GLY A 48 -28.70 18.50 -4.13
CA GLY A 48 -28.41 19.92 -4.01
C GLY A 48 -28.78 20.70 -5.27
N LEU A 49 -28.43 20.22 -6.46
CA LEU A 49 -28.78 20.87 -7.74
C LEU A 49 -30.29 20.90 -8.00
N LEU A 50 -31.02 19.85 -7.63
CA LEU A 50 -32.49 19.81 -7.73
C LEU A 50 -33.12 20.84 -6.77
N LEU A 51 -32.63 20.93 -5.53
CA LEU A 51 -33.05 21.95 -4.57
C LEU A 51 -32.66 23.37 -5.02
N PHE A 52 -31.50 23.54 -5.66
CA PHE A 52 -31.08 24.82 -6.26
C PHE A 52 -32.04 25.27 -7.37
N LYS A 53 -32.51 24.34 -8.20
CA LYS A 53 -33.43 24.64 -9.29
C LYS A 53 -34.84 24.95 -8.78
N PHE A 54 -35.23 24.42 -7.61
CA PHE A 54 -36.54 24.64 -6.99
C PHE A 54 -36.57 25.82 -6.00
N SER A 55 -35.40 26.25 -5.50
CA SER A 55 -35.30 27.33 -4.52
C SER A 55 -35.04 28.70 -5.19
N ASN A 56 -36.00 29.60 -5.03
CA ASN A 56 -36.01 30.92 -5.65
C ASN A 56 -35.22 31.99 -4.87
N GLU A 57 -34.60 31.63 -3.73
CA GLU A 57 -33.80 32.53 -2.90
C GLU A 57 -32.32 32.56 -3.31
N GLU A 58 -31.76 33.78 -3.45
CA GLU A 58 -30.36 34.01 -3.82
C GLU A 58 -29.35 33.39 -2.84
N GLY A 59 -29.72 33.27 -1.55
CA GLY A 59 -28.87 32.65 -0.52
C GLY A 59 -28.69 31.14 -0.71
N MET A 60 -29.76 30.43 -1.08
CA MET A 60 -29.73 28.98 -1.30
C MET A 60 -28.88 28.63 -2.53
N LYS A 61 -28.87 29.51 -3.54
CA LYS A 61 -28.08 29.34 -4.76
C LYS A 61 -26.57 29.37 -4.50
N ARG A 62 -26.12 30.27 -3.63
CA ARG A 62 -24.69 30.35 -3.23
C ARG A 62 -24.28 29.11 -2.44
N LEU A 63 -25.13 28.63 -1.54
CA LEU A 63 -24.83 27.49 -0.68
C LEU A 63 -24.68 26.19 -1.49
N THR A 64 -25.56 25.94 -2.47
CA THR A 64 -25.42 24.75 -3.35
C THR A 64 -24.19 24.83 -4.24
N PHE A 65 -23.79 26.02 -4.70
CA PHE A 65 -22.58 26.16 -5.51
C PHE A 65 -21.33 25.78 -4.69
N TYR A 66 -21.23 26.26 -3.45
CA TYR A 66 -20.12 25.91 -2.57
C TYR A 66 -20.13 24.44 -2.14
N THR A 67 -21.29 23.85 -1.83
CA THR A 67 -21.36 22.41 -1.48
C THR A 67 -21.05 21.52 -2.68
N GLY A 68 -21.50 21.89 -3.89
CA GLY A 68 -21.14 21.19 -5.12
C GLY A 68 -19.63 21.28 -5.42
N LEU A 69 -19.02 22.44 -5.22
CA LEU A 69 -17.58 22.63 -5.38
C LEU A 69 -16.77 21.81 -4.36
N LEU A 70 -17.20 21.80 -3.10
CA LEU A 70 -16.57 21.03 -2.04
C LEU A 70 -16.70 19.50 -2.30
N SER A 71 -17.86 19.07 -2.79
CA SER A 71 -18.11 17.68 -3.21
C SER A 71 -17.21 17.26 -4.38
N LEU A 72 -16.97 18.15 -5.34
CA LEU A 72 -16.06 17.88 -6.46
C LEU A 72 -14.60 17.71 -6.00
N LEU A 73 -14.14 18.57 -5.08
CA LEU A 73 -12.81 18.44 -4.49
C LEU A 73 -12.68 17.13 -3.68
N TRP A 74 -13.72 16.77 -2.93
CA TRP A 74 -13.78 15.52 -2.18
C TRP A 74 -13.73 14.29 -3.10
N PHE A 75 -14.47 14.33 -4.21
CA PHE A 75 -14.47 13.26 -5.23
C PHE A 75 -13.09 13.07 -5.86
N GLY A 76 -12.39 14.15 -6.22
CA GLY A 76 -11.02 14.07 -6.73
C GLY A 76 -10.05 13.45 -5.71
N PHE A 77 -10.17 13.82 -4.43
CA PHE A 77 -9.37 13.23 -3.34
C PHE A 77 -9.66 11.74 -3.12
N SER A 78 -10.93 11.33 -3.27
CA SER A 78 -11.35 9.94 -3.19
C SER A 78 -10.74 9.09 -4.31
N ILE A 79 -10.74 9.58 -5.55
CA ILE A 79 -10.14 8.85 -6.70
C ILE A 79 -8.63 8.68 -6.48
N TYR A 80 -7.93 9.74 -6.07
CA TYR A 80 -6.50 9.68 -5.77
C TYR A 80 -6.17 8.65 -4.69
N SER A 81 -7.00 8.58 -3.64
CA SER A 81 -6.83 7.61 -2.55
C SER A 81 -7.09 6.16 -3.00
N ALA A 82 -8.06 5.95 -3.89
CA ALA A 82 -8.39 4.63 -4.43
C ALA A 82 -7.26 4.04 -5.29
N GLU A 83 -6.63 4.84 -6.15
CA GLU A 83 -5.47 4.39 -6.95
C GLU A 83 -4.28 3.96 -6.07
N LYS A 84 -4.03 4.70 -4.98
CA LYS A 84 -2.97 4.36 -4.02
C LYS A 84 -3.26 3.06 -3.28
N ASN A 85 -4.53 2.76 -2.99
CA ASN A 85 -4.93 1.56 -2.27
C ASN A 85 -4.87 0.31 -3.18
N PHE A 86 -5.31 0.43 -4.43
CA PHE A 86 -5.25 -0.67 -5.40
C PHE A 86 -3.81 -1.10 -5.69
N ASN A 87 -2.90 -0.13 -5.88
CA ASN A 87 -1.49 -0.45 -6.13
C ASN A 87 -0.79 -1.12 -4.93
N HIS A 88 -1.22 -0.86 -3.70
CA HIS A 88 -0.65 -1.53 -2.52
C HIS A 88 -1.25 -2.93 -2.34
N ALA A 89 -2.54 -3.11 -2.62
CA ALA A 89 -3.23 -4.40 -2.48
C ALA A 89 -2.83 -5.43 -3.55
N VAL A 90 -2.48 -4.99 -4.77
CA VAL A 90 -2.15 -5.91 -5.88
C VAL A 90 -0.65 -6.29 -5.92
N ASN A 91 0.24 -5.43 -5.41
CA ASN A 91 1.69 -5.67 -5.47
C ASN A 91 2.32 -6.21 -4.17
N ASP A 92 1.57 -6.35 -3.08
CA ASP A 92 2.09 -6.93 -1.84
C ASP A 92 2.11 -8.47 -1.95
N LYS A 93 2.99 -9.00 -2.81
CA LYS A 93 3.31 -10.43 -2.84
C LYS A 93 4.29 -10.73 -1.70
N HIS A 94 3.97 -11.68 -0.85
CA HIS A 94 4.85 -12.10 0.23
C HIS A 94 5.40 -13.50 -0.06
N ALA A 95 6.61 -13.77 0.43
CA ALA A 95 7.23 -15.09 0.34
C ALA A 95 8.01 -15.40 1.61
N VAL A 96 8.14 -16.70 1.90
CA VAL A 96 8.93 -17.22 3.02
C VAL A 96 10.22 -17.83 2.48
N VAL A 97 11.35 -17.43 3.05
CA VAL A 97 12.65 -18.01 2.73
C VAL A 97 12.79 -19.38 3.41
N PHE A 98 13.02 -20.43 2.64
CA PHE A 98 13.09 -21.82 3.13
C PHE A 98 14.52 -22.40 3.13
N SER A 99 15.49 -21.70 2.53
CA SER A 99 16.89 -22.14 2.56
C SER A 99 17.56 -21.78 3.89
N ALA A 100 18.39 -22.68 4.42
CA ALA A 100 19.05 -22.57 5.72
C ALA A 100 19.82 -21.25 5.89
N THR A 101 20.53 -20.79 4.85
CA THR A 101 21.22 -19.50 4.82
C THR A 101 21.46 -19.09 3.36
N ILE A 102 21.05 -17.88 2.97
CA ILE A 102 21.29 -17.34 1.64
C ILE A 102 21.79 -15.90 1.67
N ASN A 103 22.71 -15.57 0.77
CA ASN A 103 23.17 -14.20 0.60
C ASN A 103 22.30 -13.49 -0.43
N ALA A 104 21.70 -12.37 -0.03
CA ALA A 104 21.03 -11.48 -0.95
C ALA A 104 22.06 -10.69 -1.77
N LYS A 105 21.88 -10.69 -3.09
CA LYS A 105 22.80 -10.04 -4.03
C LYS A 105 22.33 -8.66 -4.46
N SER A 106 23.26 -7.81 -4.88
CA SER A 106 22.96 -6.47 -5.40
C SER A 106 22.28 -6.47 -6.78
N SER A 107 22.43 -7.54 -7.55
CA SER A 107 21.91 -7.68 -8.92
C SER A 107 21.46 -9.13 -9.18
N PRO A 108 20.57 -9.37 -10.16
CA PRO A 108 20.07 -10.70 -10.53
C PRO A 108 21.13 -11.47 -11.33
N ASN A 109 22.29 -11.71 -10.72
CA ASN A 109 23.41 -12.41 -11.32
C ASN A 109 24.26 -13.06 -10.21
N GLU A 110 24.81 -14.24 -10.48
CA GLU A 110 25.66 -14.97 -9.53
C GLU A 110 26.91 -14.18 -9.13
N LYS A 111 27.46 -13.38 -10.06
CA LYS A 111 28.60 -12.47 -9.82
C LYS A 111 28.23 -11.19 -9.06
N GLY A 112 26.96 -11.01 -8.70
CA GLY A 112 26.50 -9.88 -7.89
C GLY A 112 27.15 -9.89 -6.52
N LYS A 113 27.42 -8.69 -5.98
CA LYS A 113 28.01 -8.53 -4.65
C LYS A 113 26.98 -8.95 -3.60
N ASP A 114 27.44 -9.72 -2.62
CA ASP A 114 26.62 -10.08 -1.47
C ASP A 114 26.39 -8.83 -0.59
N LEU A 115 25.13 -8.50 -0.36
CA LEU A 115 24.71 -7.33 0.42
C LEU A 115 24.48 -7.68 1.89
N PHE A 116 23.75 -8.77 2.14
CA PHE A 116 23.42 -9.24 3.49
C PHE A 116 23.00 -10.70 3.46
N VAL A 117 23.09 -11.35 4.62
CA VAL A 117 22.75 -12.75 4.82
C VAL A 117 21.31 -12.85 5.32
N ILE A 118 20.55 -13.81 4.80
CA ILE A 118 19.19 -14.12 5.20
C ILE A 118 19.17 -15.55 5.75
N HIS A 119 18.46 -15.74 6.85
CA HIS A 119 18.23 -17.03 7.45
C HIS A 119 16.82 -17.56 7.14
N GLU A 120 16.68 -18.87 7.25
CA GLU A 120 15.42 -19.59 7.08
C GLU A 120 14.29 -19.02 7.95
N GLY A 121 13.07 -19.01 7.39
CA GLY A 121 11.86 -18.60 8.09
C GLY A 121 11.67 -17.08 8.15
N LEU A 122 12.46 -16.30 7.40
CA LEU A 122 12.23 -14.87 7.21
C LEU A 122 11.11 -14.65 6.18
N VAL A 123 10.12 -13.83 6.56
CA VAL A 123 9.08 -13.35 5.65
C VAL A 123 9.61 -12.12 4.92
N VAL A 124 9.57 -12.15 3.60
CA VAL A 124 10.03 -11.06 2.73
C VAL A 124 8.91 -10.65 1.77
N SER A 125 8.90 -9.40 1.36
CA SER A 125 8.00 -8.95 0.28
C SER A 125 8.71 -9.09 -1.06
N VAL A 126 8.07 -9.75 -2.01
CA VAL A 126 8.53 -9.92 -3.39
C VAL A 126 8.10 -8.71 -4.20
N SER A 127 9.07 -8.06 -4.87
CA SER A 127 8.82 -6.86 -5.65
C SER A 127 9.01 -7.06 -7.15
N ASP A 128 9.82 -8.04 -7.57
CA ASP A 128 10.12 -8.27 -8.99
C ASP A 128 10.72 -9.66 -9.20
N GLU A 129 10.60 -10.19 -10.43
CA GLU A 129 11.10 -11.51 -10.83
C GLU A 129 11.80 -11.38 -12.19
N LEU A 130 13.08 -11.74 -12.27
CA LEU A 130 13.88 -11.55 -13.47
C LEU A 130 14.91 -12.67 -13.64
N ASN A 131 14.82 -13.42 -14.75
CA ASN A 131 15.76 -14.48 -15.12
C ASN A 131 16.03 -15.52 -14.01
N GLY A 132 14.99 -15.95 -13.28
CA GLY A 132 15.11 -16.91 -12.16
C GLY A 132 15.62 -16.30 -10.85
N TRP A 133 15.70 -14.97 -10.77
CA TRP A 133 15.99 -14.23 -9.55
C TRP A 133 14.76 -13.46 -9.10
N ILE A 134 14.58 -13.40 -7.79
CA ILE A 134 13.50 -12.68 -7.14
C ILE A 134 14.10 -11.51 -6.36
N ARG A 135 13.57 -10.32 -6.62
CA ARG A 135 13.87 -9.12 -5.87
C ARG A 135 13.02 -9.11 -4.61
N ILE A 136 13.69 -9.22 -3.48
CA ILE A 136 13.06 -9.22 -2.17
C ILE A 136 13.37 -7.93 -1.42
N LYS A 137 12.42 -7.51 -0.59
CA LYS A 137 12.56 -6.40 0.33
C LYS A 137 12.28 -6.89 1.75
N LEU A 138 13.22 -6.59 2.64
CA LEU A 138 13.12 -6.89 4.06
C LEU A 138 12.31 -5.80 4.77
N SER A 139 11.80 -6.13 5.95
CA SER A 139 11.04 -5.24 6.83
C SER A 139 11.84 -4.01 7.27
N ASN A 140 13.17 -4.12 7.35
CA ASN A 140 14.11 -3.02 7.59
C ASN A 140 14.37 -2.13 6.36
N GLY A 141 13.72 -2.41 5.22
CA GLY A 141 13.87 -1.63 3.98
C GLY A 141 15.04 -2.04 3.09
N ASN A 142 15.89 -2.98 3.51
CA ASN A 142 16.97 -3.51 2.67
C ASN A 142 16.37 -4.29 1.50
N VAL A 143 16.97 -4.10 0.32
CA VAL A 143 16.54 -4.74 -0.93
C VAL A 143 17.68 -5.56 -1.49
N GLY A 144 17.37 -6.77 -1.97
CA GLY A 144 18.36 -7.63 -2.61
C GLY A 144 17.70 -8.67 -3.51
N TRP A 145 18.53 -9.36 -4.28
CA TRP A 145 18.13 -10.41 -5.20
C TRP A 145 18.53 -11.78 -4.65
N ILE A 146 17.61 -12.73 -4.71
CA ILE A 146 17.87 -14.12 -4.35
C ILE A 146 17.36 -15.04 -5.47
N PRO A 147 17.90 -16.25 -5.64
CA PRO A 147 17.37 -17.22 -6.57
C PRO A 147 15.95 -17.63 -6.20
N GLU A 148 15.10 -17.80 -7.20
CA GLU A 148 13.68 -18.17 -7.04
C GLU A 148 13.48 -19.49 -6.28
N ASN A 149 14.40 -20.44 -6.45
CA ASN A 149 14.34 -21.76 -5.79
C ASN A 149 14.46 -21.73 -4.25
N THR A 150 14.75 -20.56 -3.68
CA THR A 150 15.02 -20.40 -2.25
C THR A 150 13.81 -19.86 -1.47
N VAL A 151 12.76 -19.44 -2.17
CA VAL A 151 11.55 -18.87 -1.57
C VAL A 151 10.30 -19.64 -1.98
N VAL A 152 9.32 -19.62 -1.10
CA VAL A 152 7.97 -20.12 -1.36
C VAL A 152 7.00 -18.96 -1.19
N SER A 153 6.24 -18.64 -2.24
CA SER A 153 5.20 -17.59 -2.20
C SER A 153 4.03 -18.00 -1.30
N ILE A 154 3.46 -17.01 -0.61
CA ILE A 154 2.27 -17.17 0.27
C ILE A 154 1.09 -16.35 -0.22
#